data_AF-A0AAY5KC94-F1
#
_entry.id   AF-A0AAY5KC94-F1
#
_cell.length_a   1.000
_cell.length_b   1.000
_cell.length_c   1.000
_cell.angle_alpha   90.00
_cell.angle_beta   90.00
_cell.angle_gamma   90.00
#
_symmetry.space_group_name_H-M   'P 1'
#
loop_
_entity.id
_entity.type
_entity.pdbx_description
1 polymer ?
#
loop_
_entity_poly.entity_id
_entity_poly.type
_entity_poly.pdbx_seq_one_letter_code
_entity_poly.pdbx_strand_id
1 'polypeptide(L)'
;MESLASKDAYFQKFASKVCSHQQEPRNRPFVPFQGGRVPGPPKKRNKKSQVNVKNNSAKHPTPPLKPDFTPGLKAPVATQNNKSKAAIPNGIVAGTKPTLKEGGKQGTKFSAVDILRDRLHEKIEQSRGQGTPKDPSSEEVQKKREKRKQERERKKRKRKEFRLKKLAEQAGLEYQTEIKTEEPPPPPSAPATGKRDENAIVFNKVELGDGGFLDKEQKKKERKNRIKGGLTPLVGKNYKQLLERVEARKAKLEELRGKDEEKAKKQEEKMKWTNVLYKAEGLKIKDNEDLLRASLKRKEKMHLQRKRKWTERSQTVVEKMQKRQDKRRRNIQKSKKTKVENKKSRARKRGRVLPEDLKKAQLSSSNVALLICPGSKIRMLRLPL
;
A
#
# COMPACT_ATOMS: atom_id res chain seq x y z
N MET A 1 26.37 39.50 45.41
CA MET A 1 26.40 38.73 44.14
C MET A 1 25.45 37.55 44.24
N GLU A 2 24.47 37.42 43.34
CA GLU A 2 23.59 36.23 43.33
C GLU A 2 24.36 34.97 42.87
N SER A 3 24.20 33.89 43.62
CA SER A 3 24.84 32.60 43.34
C SER A 3 24.41 31.98 42.00
N LEU A 4 25.29 31.17 41.40
CA LEU A 4 24.98 30.45 40.17
C LEU A 4 23.81 29.46 40.35
N ALA A 5 23.68 28.86 41.54
CA ALA A 5 22.57 27.96 41.87
C ALA A 5 21.22 28.68 41.87
N SER A 6 21.14 29.90 42.41
CA SER A 6 19.91 30.72 42.38
C SER A 6 19.49 31.06 40.94
N LYS A 7 20.46 31.34 40.06
CA LYS A 7 20.24 31.64 38.65
C LYS A 7 19.78 30.41 37.86
N ASP A 8 20.40 29.26 38.07
CA ASP A 8 19.97 28.02 37.41
C ASP A 8 18.58 27.57 37.90
N ALA A 9 18.30 27.68 39.20
CA ALA A 9 16.96 27.43 39.75
C ALA A 9 15.89 28.38 39.15
N TYR A 10 16.25 29.64 38.86
CA TYR A 10 15.38 30.57 38.13
C TYR A 10 15.15 30.12 36.68
N PHE A 11 16.22 29.76 35.94
CA PHE A 11 16.08 29.30 34.55
C PHE A 11 15.31 27.98 34.43
N GLN A 12 15.45 27.05 35.38
CA GLN A 12 14.66 25.81 35.42
C GLN A 12 13.17 26.10 35.68
N LYS A 13 12.84 27.04 36.59
CA LYS A 13 11.45 27.51 36.83
C LYS A 13 10.87 28.24 35.61
N PHE A 14 11.68 29.01 34.89
CA PHE A 14 11.26 29.67 33.65
C PHE A 14 11.01 28.63 32.54
N ALA A 15 11.90 27.67 32.36
CA ALA A 15 11.78 26.61 31.36
C ALA A 15 10.54 25.73 31.57
N SER A 16 10.20 25.37 32.81
CA SER A 16 8.98 24.59 33.10
C SER A 16 7.70 25.40 32.85
N LYS A 17 7.70 26.72 33.13
CA LYS A 17 6.59 27.63 32.83
C LYS A 17 6.38 27.80 31.32
N VAL A 18 7.45 27.88 30.52
CA VAL A 18 7.38 27.99 29.05
C VAL A 18 6.97 26.65 28.41
N CYS A 19 7.51 25.52 28.88
CA CYS A 19 7.17 24.20 28.34
C CYS A 19 5.72 23.79 28.65
N SER A 20 5.20 24.09 29.84
CA SER A 20 3.79 23.80 30.18
C SER A 20 2.81 24.58 29.29
N HIS A 21 3.09 25.86 28.99
CA HIS A 21 2.27 26.66 28.08
C HIS A 21 2.30 26.17 26.61
N GLN A 22 3.27 25.32 26.23
CA GLN A 22 3.34 24.65 24.93
C GLN A 22 2.73 23.24 24.93
N GLN A 23 2.40 22.68 26.11
CA GLN A 23 1.87 21.32 26.26
C GLN A 23 0.36 21.24 26.47
N GLU A 24 -0.34 22.36 26.65
CA GLU A 24 -1.81 22.35 26.49
C GLU A 24 -2.19 21.92 25.07
N PRO A 25 -2.93 20.81 24.88
CA PRO A 25 -3.43 20.43 23.57
C PRO A 25 -4.54 21.40 23.17
N ARG A 26 -4.16 22.49 22.49
CA ARG A 26 -5.10 23.43 21.86
C ARG A 26 -5.96 22.67 20.85
N ASN A 27 -7.12 22.20 21.30
CA ASN A 27 -8.11 21.44 20.55
C ASN A 27 -8.83 22.30 19.48
N ARG A 28 -8.04 22.86 18.55
CA ARG A 28 -8.51 23.54 17.35
C ARG A 28 -8.62 22.47 16.24
N PRO A 29 -9.80 22.27 15.64
CA PRO A 29 -9.92 21.34 14.53
C PRO A 29 -9.02 21.77 13.37
N PHE A 30 -8.43 20.79 12.66
CA PHE A 30 -7.57 21.06 11.52
C PHE A 30 -8.40 21.64 10.36
N VAL A 31 -8.29 22.96 10.15
CA VAL A 31 -8.87 23.66 9.00
C VAL A 31 -7.87 23.59 7.83
N PRO A 32 -8.24 23.03 6.66
CA PRO A 32 -7.38 23.04 5.49
C PRO A 32 -7.08 24.47 5.02
N PHE A 33 -5.80 24.79 4.80
CA PHE A 33 -5.38 26.07 4.24
C PHE A 33 -5.83 26.18 2.78
N GLN A 34 -6.94 26.88 2.54
CA GLN A 34 -7.38 27.31 1.21
C GLN A 34 -6.41 28.39 0.71
N GLY A 35 -5.56 28.04 -0.26
CA GLY A 35 -4.73 29.02 -0.97
C GLY A 35 -5.62 30.05 -1.68
N GLY A 36 -5.23 31.33 -1.61
CA GLY A 36 -6.11 32.44 -1.94
C GLY A 36 -6.68 32.41 -3.37
N ARG A 37 -7.97 32.74 -3.48
CA ARG A 37 -8.61 33.27 -4.69
C ARG A 37 -9.40 34.53 -4.32
N VAL A 38 -9.59 35.40 -5.31
CA VAL A 38 -10.27 36.70 -5.20
C VAL A 38 -11.71 36.54 -4.68
N PRO A 39 -12.22 37.42 -3.79
CA PRO A 39 -13.57 37.31 -3.25
C PRO A 39 -14.66 37.62 -4.29
N GLY A 40 -15.64 36.71 -4.40
CA GLY A 40 -16.93 36.99 -5.03
C GLY A 40 -17.99 37.44 -4.00
N PRO A 41 -19.11 38.05 -4.43
CA PRO A 41 -20.08 38.67 -3.53
C PRO A 41 -20.86 37.65 -2.67
N PRO A 42 -21.21 37.99 -1.41
CA PRO A 42 -21.79 37.05 -0.45
C PRO A 42 -23.29 36.79 -0.69
N LYS A 43 -23.70 35.51 -0.64
CA LYS A 43 -25.12 35.12 -0.55
C LYS A 43 -25.59 35.03 0.91
N LYS A 44 -26.89 35.30 1.13
CA LYS A 44 -27.49 35.58 2.45
C LYS A 44 -27.43 34.39 3.43
N ARG A 45 -27.29 34.70 4.72
CA ARG A 45 -27.08 33.75 5.83
C ARG A 45 -28.35 33.59 6.68
N ASN A 46 -29.06 32.47 6.55
CA ASN A 46 -30.15 32.12 7.47
C ASN A 46 -29.59 31.58 8.80
N LYS A 47 -30.33 31.85 9.90
CA LYS A 47 -29.91 31.73 11.30
C LYS A 47 -30.79 30.72 12.02
N LYS A 48 -30.22 29.72 12.70
CA LYS A 48 -30.92 28.97 13.76
C LYS A 48 -29.96 28.36 14.79
N SER A 49 -30.54 28.17 15.98
CA SER A 49 -30.02 27.83 17.31
C SER A 49 -28.88 26.82 17.45
N GLN A 50 -28.08 27.02 18.49
CA GLN A 50 -27.22 25.99 19.10
C GLN A 50 -28.06 24.98 19.88
N VAL A 51 -27.64 23.71 19.92
CA VAL A 51 -27.98 22.75 20.98
C VAL A 51 -26.70 21.98 21.34
N ASN A 52 -26.47 21.76 22.63
CA ASN A 52 -25.24 21.18 23.17
C ASN A 52 -25.45 19.70 23.55
N VAL A 53 -24.66 18.78 22.98
CA VAL A 53 -24.74 17.34 23.28
C VAL A 53 -23.34 16.77 23.53
N LYS A 54 -23.24 15.96 24.60
CA LYS A 54 -22.00 15.38 25.12
C LYS A 54 -21.49 14.21 24.26
N ASN A 55 -20.21 13.88 24.42
CA ASN A 55 -19.56 12.71 23.82
C ASN A 55 -20.31 11.40 24.11
N ASN A 56 -20.39 10.50 23.14
CA ASN A 56 -19.89 9.12 23.32
C ASN A 56 -19.72 8.35 22.01
N SER A 57 -18.94 7.27 22.07
CA SER A 57 -18.49 6.52 20.89
C SER A 57 -19.27 5.24 20.62
N ALA A 58 -19.72 5.04 19.38
CA ALA A 58 -19.99 3.73 18.81
C ALA A 58 -19.57 3.70 17.32
N LYS A 59 -19.00 2.59 16.85
CA LYS A 59 -18.62 2.40 15.43
C LYS A 59 -19.49 1.31 14.82
N HIS A 60 -20.32 1.66 13.86
CA HIS A 60 -20.99 0.69 13.00
C HIS A 60 -20.27 0.59 11.64
N PRO A 61 -20.10 -0.61 11.06
CA PRO A 61 -19.36 -0.80 9.82
C PRO A 61 -20.24 -0.58 8.59
N THR A 62 -19.77 0.24 7.64
CA THR A 62 -20.38 0.34 6.31
C THR A 62 -19.95 -0.84 5.41
N PRO A 63 -20.87 -1.38 4.58
CA PRO A 63 -20.52 -2.34 3.53
C PRO A 63 -19.79 -1.64 2.36
N PRO A 64 -18.98 -2.37 1.57
CA PRO A 64 -18.18 -1.77 0.50
C PRO A 64 -19.01 -1.47 -0.75
N LEU A 65 -19.00 -0.20 -1.20
CA LEU A 65 -19.49 0.21 -2.50
C LEU A 65 -18.63 -0.39 -3.62
N LYS A 66 -19.27 -0.81 -4.72
CA LYS A 66 -18.62 -1.16 -5.98
C LYS A 66 -18.49 0.10 -6.85
N PRO A 67 -17.46 0.22 -7.71
CA PRO A 67 -17.47 1.18 -8.81
C PRO A 67 -18.21 0.57 -9.99
N ASP A 68 -19.43 1.06 -10.26
CA ASP A 68 -20.20 0.62 -11.41
C ASP A 68 -19.71 1.27 -12.71
N PHE A 69 -19.59 0.46 -13.78
CA PHE A 69 -19.32 0.91 -15.14
C PHE A 69 -20.53 0.58 -16.01
N THR A 70 -21.22 1.61 -16.51
CA THR A 70 -22.36 1.48 -17.44
C THR A 70 -21.97 1.91 -18.87
N PRO A 71 -22.28 1.11 -19.91
CA PRO A 71 -22.06 1.49 -21.32
C PRO A 71 -23.37 1.65 -22.14
N GLY A 72 -23.39 2.63 -23.05
CA GLY A 72 -24.41 2.87 -24.11
C GLY A 72 -23.99 4.10 -24.96
N LEU A 73 -24.20 4.27 -26.28
CA LEU A 73 -25.19 3.75 -27.27
C LEU A 73 -26.62 4.27 -27.00
N LYS A 74 -27.40 4.90 -27.91
CA LYS A 74 -27.39 5.14 -29.40
C LYS A 74 -28.01 6.54 -29.73
N ALA A 75 -27.96 7.17 -30.93
CA ALA A 75 -27.00 7.10 -32.05
C ALA A 75 -26.99 8.33 -33.04
N PRO A 76 -28.04 8.69 -33.85
CA PRO A 76 -27.77 9.10 -35.25
C PRO A 76 -28.49 10.34 -35.86
N VAL A 77 -27.80 11.02 -36.81
CA VAL A 77 -28.28 11.83 -37.97
C VAL A 77 -27.15 11.71 -39.04
N ALA A 78 -27.33 11.16 -40.26
CA ALA A 78 -27.87 11.76 -41.51
C ALA A 78 -27.06 12.97 -42.06
N THR A 79 -26.85 13.20 -43.37
CA THR A 79 -27.26 12.48 -44.60
C THR A 79 -26.44 12.90 -45.84
N GLN A 80 -25.97 11.94 -46.67
CA GLN A 80 -25.50 12.09 -48.09
C GLN A 80 -24.31 13.07 -48.34
N ASN A 81 -23.60 13.13 -49.49
CA ASN A 81 -23.60 12.48 -50.83
C ASN A 81 -22.13 12.57 -51.41
N ASN A 82 -21.66 12.05 -52.57
CA ASN A 82 -22.17 11.26 -53.71
C ASN A 82 -20.97 10.54 -54.44
N LYS A 83 -21.21 10.01 -55.66
CA LYS A 83 -20.34 9.67 -56.82
C LYS A 83 -18.93 10.30 -56.93
N SER A 84 -17.93 9.70 -57.61
CA SER A 84 -17.76 8.42 -58.36
C SER A 84 -16.23 8.10 -58.51
N LYS A 85 -15.72 7.05 -59.15
CA LYS A 85 -16.20 6.06 -60.16
C LYS A 85 -15.36 4.77 -60.02
N ALA A 86 -15.84 3.61 -60.49
CA ALA A 86 -15.17 2.31 -60.29
C ALA A 86 -14.43 1.78 -61.54
N ALA A 87 -13.35 1.02 -61.33
CA ALA A 87 -12.80 0.02 -62.25
C ALA A 87 -11.91 -1.00 -61.50
N ILE A 88 -12.13 -2.30 -61.73
CA ILE A 88 -11.39 -3.46 -61.23
C ILE A 88 -11.41 -4.48 -62.39
N PRO A 89 -10.28 -5.06 -62.84
CA PRO A 89 -10.01 -6.47 -62.50
C PRO A 89 -8.52 -6.91 -62.39
N ASN A 90 -8.26 -7.71 -61.35
CA ASN A 90 -7.63 -9.04 -61.30
C ASN A 90 -6.35 -9.39 -62.11
N GLY A 91 -5.38 -10.02 -61.42
CA GLY A 91 -4.23 -10.78 -61.98
C GLY A 91 -3.06 -10.77 -60.98
N ILE A 92 -2.70 -11.79 -60.18
CA ILE A 92 -2.46 -13.25 -60.33
C ILE A 92 -0.94 -13.58 -60.45
N VAL A 93 -0.42 -14.22 -59.38
CA VAL A 93 0.76 -15.13 -59.29
C VAL A 93 2.19 -14.60 -59.43
N ALA A 94 3.07 -15.16 -58.57
CA ALA A 94 4.55 -15.12 -58.58
C ALA A 94 5.22 -13.72 -58.43
N GLY A 95 6.49 -13.61 -58.02
CA GLY A 95 7.46 -14.61 -57.57
C GLY A 95 8.86 -13.98 -57.44
N THR A 96 9.86 -14.75 -56.96
CA THR A 96 11.31 -14.51 -57.12
C THR A 96 11.88 -13.08 -56.98
N LYS A 97 12.61 -12.85 -55.87
CA LYS A 97 13.92 -12.15 -55.94
C LYS A 97 14.94 -13.06 -56.66
N PRO A 98 16.19 -12.63 -57.00
CA PRO A 98 16.78 -11.28 -56.93
C PRO A 98 17.47 -10.82 -58.25
N THR A 99 17.94 -9.58 -58.30
CA THR A 99 19.09 -9.18 -59.14
C THR A 99 19.89 -8.04 -58.51
N LEU A 100 21.22 -8.12 -58.62
CA LEU A 100 22.16 -7.02 -58.38
C LEU A 100 22.50 -6.33 -59.71
N LYS A 101 22.61 -5.00 -59.71
CA LYS A 101 23.74 -4.18 -60.23
C LYS A 101 23.72 -2.86 -59.44
N GLU A 102 24.79 -2.30 -58.87
CA GLU A 102 26.19 -2.08 -59.32
C GLU A 102 26.35 -0.79 -60.15
N GLY A 103 27.37 0.02 -59.80
CA GLY A 103 27.75 1.27 -60.49
C GLY A 103 27.04 2.53 -59.97
N GLY A 104 27.78 3.49 -59.38
CA GLY A 104 27.15 4.74 -58.89
C GLY A 104 27.95 5.68 -57.99
N LYS A 105 29.29 5.73 -58.04
CA LYS A 105 30.04 6.81 -57.35
C LYS A 105 29.86 8.13 -58.11
N GLN A 106 28.87 8.94 -57.72
CA GLN A 106 28.82 10.36 -58.07
C GLN A 106 28.95 11.23 -56.82
N GLY A 107 29.57 12.40 -56.98
CA GLY A 107 30.09 13.21 -55.88
C GLY A 107 29.01 13.63 -54.89
N THR A 108 29.26 13.36 -53.60
CA THR A 108 28.43 13.85 -52.49
C THR A 108 28.46 15.37 -52.44
N LYS A 109 27.46 16.02 -53.06
CA LYS A 109 27.13 17.42 -52.80
C LYS A 109 26.74 17.51 -51.32
N PHE A 110 27.70 17.87 -50.47
CA PHE A 110 27.51 18.01 -49.02
C PHE A 110 26.52 19.16 -48.72
N SER A 111 25.24 18.83 -48.76
CA SER A 111 24.18 19.75 -48.38
C SER A 111 24.33 20.08 -46.89
N ALA A 112 24.32 21.37 -46.55
CA ALA A 112 24.29 21.80 -45.16
C ALA A 112 23.07 21.23 -44.40
N VAL A 113 21.99 20.92 -45.11
CA VAL A 113 20.79 20.26 -44.56
C VAL A 113 21.08 18.81 -44.17
N ASP A 114 21.89 18.09 -44.94
CA ASP A 114 22.21 16.68 -44.65
C ASP A 114 23.25 16.57 -43.53
N ILE A 115 24.27 17.44 -43.50
CA ILE A 115 25.16 17.59 -42.34
C ILE A 115 24.36 17.95 -41.06
N LEU A 116 23.29 18.74 -41.19
CA LEU A 116 22.41 19.08 -40.07
C LEU A 116 21.49 17.92 -39.66
N ARG A 117 21.01 17.10 -40.61
CA ARG A 117 20.26 15.86 -40.35
C ARG A 117 21.14 14.83 -39.64
N ASP A 118 22.37 14.64 -40.11
CA ASP A 118 23.34 13.72 -39.51
C ASP A 118 23.70 14.16 -38.09
N ARG A 119 24.04 15.44 -37.89
CA ARG A 119 24.24 16.00 -36.53
C ARG A 119 23.00 15.91 -35.66
N LEU A 120 21.78 16.03 -36.21
CA LEU A 120 20.53 15.87 -35.46
C LEU A 120 20.32 14.41 -35.06
N HIS A 121 20.56 13.45 -35.94
CA HIS A 121 20.49 12.02 -35.65
C HIS A 121 21.55 11.62 -34.61
N GLU A 122 22.79 12.08 -34.78
CA GLU A 122 23.89 11.93 -33.81
C GLU A 122 23.49 12.51 -32.43
N LYS A 123 22.88 13.71 -32.40
CA LYS A 123 22.40 14.33 -31.15
C LYS A 123 21.27 13.53 -30.50
N ILE A 124 20.34 13.02 -31.29
CA ILE A 124 19.23 12.16 -30.83
C ILE A 124 19.80 10.86 -30.26
N GLU A 125 20.79 10.24 -30.91
CA GLU A 125 21.41 8.99 -30.48
C GLU A 125 22.26 9.17 -29.21
N GLN A 126 23.08 10.23 -29.14
CA GLN A 126 23.77 10.65 -27.93
C GLN A 126 22.79 10.92 -26.77
N SER A 127 21.62 11.52 -27.05
CA SER A 127 20.59 11.75 -26.04
C SER A 127 19.89 10.45 -25.59
N ARG A 128 19.69 9.48 -26.49
CA ARG A 128 19.22 8.12 -26.16
C ARG A 128 20.23 7.38 -25.27
N GLY A 129 21.54 7.63 -25.46
CA GLY A 129 22.60 7.14 -24.58
C GLY A 129 22.45 7.53 -23.11
N GLN A 130 21.80 8.65 -22.79
CA GLN A 130 21.52 9.09 -21.42
C GLN A 130 20.33 8.36 -20.75
N GLY A 131 19.70 7.40 -21.42
CA GLY A 131 18.50 6.72 -20.92
C GLY A 131 18.29 5.30 -21.45
N THR A 132 19.20 4.37 -21.13
CA THR A 132 19.15 2.92 -21.46
C THR A 132 18.62 2.62 -22.87
N PRO A 133 19.47 2.67 -23.91
CA PRO A 133 19.10 2.28 -25.28
C PRO A 133 18.44 0.90 -25.29
N LYS A 134 17.26 0.83 -25.90
CA LYS A 134 16.45 -0.39 -26.09
C LYS A 134 15.57 -0.22 -27.31
N ASP A 135 16.25 -0.19 -28.45
CA ASP A 135 15.69 -0.08 -29.78
C ASP A 135 14.70 -1.21 -30.07
N PRO A 136 13.66 -0.98 -30.88
CA PRO A 136 12.62 -1.98 -31.13
C PRO A 136 13.15 -3.25 -31.81
N SER A 137 14.33 -3.17 -32.45
CA SER A 137 15.04 -4.30 -33.06
C SER A 137 16.07 -4.98 -32.15
N SER A 138 16.34 -4.44 -30.95
CA SER A 138 17.25 -5.09 -30.00
C SER A 138 16.61 -6.38 -29.47
N GLU A 139 17.34 -7.49 -29.53
CA GLU A 139 16.84 -8.81 -29.14
C GLU A 139 16.27 -8.83 -27.71
N GLU A 140 16.88 -8.11 -26.77
CA GLU A 140 16.38 -8.02 -25.40
C GLU A 140 14.96 -7.44 -25.33
N VAL A 141 14.63 -6.49 -26.21
CA VAL A 141 13.30 -5.87 -26.30
C VAL A 141 12.30 -6.83 -26.89
N GLN A 142 12.71 -7.58 -27.93
CA GLN A 142 11.90 -8.62 -28.56
C GLN A 142 11.60 -9.76 -27.56
N LYS A 143 12.64 -10.36 -26.96
CA LYS A 143 12.56 -11.38 -25.91
C LYS A 143 11.72 -10.92 -24.70
N LYS A 144 11.75 -9.62 -24.35
CA LYS A 144 10.91 -9.01 -23.29
C LYS A 144 9.47 -8.74 -23.73
N ARG A 145 9.22 -8.44 -25.02
CA ARG A 145 7.89 -8.29 -25.63
C ARG A 145 7.20 -9.65 -25.80
N GLU A 146 7.94 -10.69 -26.16
CA GLU A 146 7.50 -12.08 -26.26
C GLU A 146 7.13 -12.66 -24.89
N LYS A 147 7.99 -12.51 -23.88
CA LYS A 147 7.66 -12.91 -22.50
C LYS A 147 6.37 -12.22 -22.02
N ARG A 148 6.15 -10.95 -22.37
CA ARG A 148 4.87 -10.23 -22.11
C ARG A 148 3.68 -10.78 -22.93
N LYS A 149 3.89 -11.23 -24.17
CA LYS A 149 2.85 -11.89 -25.01
C LYS A 149 2.45 -13.24 -24.40
N GLN A 150 3.42 -14.11 -24.12
CA GLN A 150 3.23 -15.40 -23.46
C GLN A 150 2.54 -15.26 -22.08
N GLU A 151 2.94 -14.27 -21.27
CA GLU A 151 2.31 -14.02 -19.97
C GLU A 151 0.84 -13.58 -20.10
N ARG A 152 0.54 -12.70 -21.08
CA ARG A 152 -0.84 -12.30 -21.42
C ARG A 152 -1.66 -13.49 -21.90
N GLU A 153 -1.09 -14.37 -22.72
CA GLU A 153 -1.77 -15.59 -23.19
C GLU A 153 -2.02 -16.58 -22.06
N ARG A 154 -1.04 -16.82 -21.18
CA ARG A 154 -1.23 -17.65 -19.97
C ARG A 154 -2.34 -17.09 -19.07
N LYS A 155 -2.42 -15.76 -18.92
CA LYS A 155 -3.51 -15.08 -18.21
C LYS A 155 -4.87 -15.22 -18.93
N LYS A 156 -4.90 -15.17 -20.27
CA LYS A 156 -6.11 -15.42 -21.07
C LYS A 156 -6.59 -16.87 -20.95
N ARG A 157 -5.70 -17.87 -21.05
CA ARG A 157 -6.01 -19.30 -20.88
C ARG A 157 -6.63 -19.56 -19.50
N LYS A 158 -5.96 -19.16 -18.42
CA LYS A 158 -6.50 -19.26 -17.04
C LYS A 158 -7.84 -18.55 -16.83
N ARG A 159 -8.10 -17.42 -17.53
CA ARG A 159 -9.41 -16.75 -17.48
C ARG A 159 -10.49 -17.47 -18.30
N LYS A 160 -10.15 -18.22 -19.35
CA LYS A 160 -11.08 -19.13 -20.04
C LYS A 160 -11.36 -20.38 -19.19
N GLU A 161 -10.33 -21.04 -18.68
CA GLU A 161 -10.43 -22.20 -17.77
C GLU A 161 -11.35 -21.91 -16.57
N PHE A 162 -11.14 -20.78 -15.89
CA PHE A 162 -11.95 -20.37 -14.74
C PHE A 162 -13.40 -19.96 -15.11
N ARG A 163 -13.65 -19.57 -16.37
CA ARG A 163 -15.02 -19.33 -16.87
C ARG A 163 -15.72 -20.65 -17.20
N LEU A 164 -15.04 -21.56 -17.89
CA LEU A 164 -15.56 -22.89 -18.21
C LEU A 164 -15.87 -23.68 -16.94
N LYS A 165 -14.96 -23.68 -15.95
CA LYS A 165 -15.22 -24.31 -14.65
C LYS A 165 -16.44 -23.71 -13.95
N LYS A 166 -16.61 -22.38 -13.97
CA LYS A 166 -17.79 -21.72 -13.39
C LYS A 166 -19.08 -22.07 -14.12
N LEU A 167 -19.06 -22.16 -15.45
CA LEU A 167 -20.24 -22.53 -16.24
C LEU A 167 -20.64 -23.99 -15.94
N ALA A 168 -19.68 -24.92 -15.88
CA ALA A 168 -19.92 -26.30 -15.46
C ALA A 168 -20.38 -26.42 -13.99
N GLU A 169 -19.86 -25.57 -13.10
CA GLU A 169 -20.29 -25.47 -11.69
C GLU A 169 -21.72 -24.91 -11.56
N GLN A 170 -22.15 -24.03 -12.47
CA GLN A 170 -23.53 -23.53 -12.53
C GLN A 170 -24.49 -24.58 -13.13
N ALA A 171 -24.16 -25.17 -14.28
CA ALA A 171 -24.97 -26.23 -14.89
C ALA A 171 -25.12 -27.46 -13.96
N GLY A 172 -24.06 -27.81 -13.22
CA GLY A 172 -24.11 -28.86 -12.21
C GLY A 172 -24.88 -28.51 -10.93
N LEU A 173 -25.21 -27.23 -10.70
CA LEU A 173 -26.15 -26.79 -9.67
C LEU A 173 -27.59 -26.73 -10.21
N GLU A 174 -27.77 -26.29 -11.46
CA GLU A 174 -29.06 -26.24 -12.16
C GLU A 174 -29.66 -27.65 -12.28
N TYR A 175 -28.86 -28.65 -12.69
CA TYR A 175 -29.25 -30.06 -12.73
C TYR A 175 -29.55 -30.67 -11.34
N GLN A 176 -29.01 -30.08 -10.26
CA GLN A 176 -29.33 -30.46 -8.86
C GLN A 176 -30.60 -29.78 -8.34
N THR A 177 -31.08 -28.73 -8.99
CA THR A 177 -32.36 -28.08 -8.67
C THR A 177 -33.53 -28.67 -9.45
N GLU A 178 -33.34 -29.03 -10.73
CA GLU A 178 -34.42 -29.58 -11.58
C GLU A 178 -34.92 -30.94 -11.08
N ILE A 179 -34.02 -31.81 -10.59
CA ILE A 179 -34.37 -33.12 -9.97
C ILE A 179 -35.24 -32.98 -8.70
N LYS A 180 -35.50 -31.75 -8.21
CA LYS A 180 -36.18 -31.51 -6.93
C LYS A 180 -37.43 -30.63 -7.01
N THR A 181 -38.03 -30.43 -8.17
CA THR A 181 -39.31 -29.70 -8.29
C THR A 181 -40.14 -30.18 -9.48
N GLU A 182 -40.90 -31.26 -9.26
CA GLU A 182 -41.99 -31.70 -10.13
C GLU A 182 -43.19 -32.17 -9.26
N GLU A 183 -44.40 -32.01 -9.77
CA GLU A 183 -45.71 -32.39 -9.16
C GLU A 183 -46.21 -31.57 -7.92
N PRO A 184 -47.52 -31.59 -7.56
CA PRO A 184 -48.44 -30.50 -7.97
C PRO A 184 -49.25 -29.83 -6.82
N PRO A 185 -50.07 -28.78 -7.09
CA PRO A 185 -50.67 -27.92 -6.04
C PRO A 185 -52.12 -28.27 -5.61
N PRO A 186 -52.53 -27.93 -4.36
CA PRO A 186 -53.91 -28.05 -3.87
C PRO A 186 -54.81 -26.83 -4.18
N PRO A 187 -56.15 -26.96 -4.12
CA PRO A 187 -57.13 -25.97 -4.61
C PRO A 187 -57.48 -24.83 -3.63
N PRO A 188 -58.14 -23.74 -4.11
CA PRO A 188 -58.46 -22.56 -3.31
C PRO A 188 -59.84 -22.58 -2.62
N SER A 189 -59.93 -21.93 -1.46
CA SER A 189 -61.20 -21.61 -0.78
C SER A 189 -61.16 -20.20 -0.15
N ALA A 190 -62.27 -19.46 -0.25
CA ALA A 190 -62.44 -18.08 0.21
C ALA A 190 -63.14 -18.01 1.59
N PRO A 191 -63.59 -16.84 2.09
CA PRO A 191 -62.80 -15.65 2.44
C PRO A 191 -63.01 -15.17 3.89
N ALA A 192 -62.31 -14.09 4.25
CA ALA A 192 -62.69 -13.11 5.29
C ALA A 192 -62.87 -13.56 6.76
N THR A 193 -61.85 -13.25 7.57
CA THR A 193 -62.06 -12.65 8.91
C THR A 193 -60.86 -11.80 9.29
N GLY A 194 -61.09 -10.74 10.07
CA GLY A 194 -60.19 -9.59 10.15
C GLY A 194 -58.79 -9.89 10.72
N LYS A 195 -57.76 -9.80 9.87
CA LYS A 195 -56.40 -9.46 10.30
C LYS A 195 -56.26 -7.94 10.27
N ARG A 196 -55.81 -7.34 11.37
CA ARG A 196 -55.30 -5.97 11.34
C ARG A 196 -53.95 -5.98 10.62
N ASP A 197 -53.70 -5.03 9.74
CA ASP A 197 -52.40 -4.87 9.11
C ASP A 197 -51.37 -4.38 10.13
N GLU A 198 -50.63 -5.29 10.76
CA GLU A 198 -49.47 -4.94 11.62
C GLU A 198 -48.35 -4.20 10.84
N ASN A 199 -48.44 -4.19 9.51
CA ASN A 199 -47.60 -3.41 8.61
C ASN A 199 -48.11 -1.97 8.34
N ALA A 200 -49.27 -1.58 8.87
CA ALA A 200 -49.82 -0.23 8.72
C ALA A 200 -49.07 0.76 9.64
N ILE A 201 -47.91 1.25 9.19
CA ILE A 201 -47.09 2.23 9.92
C ILE A 201 -47.81 3.58 9.98
N VAL A 202 -48.66 3.76 10.99
CA VAL A 202 -49.33 5.03 11.30
C VAL A 202 -48.27 6.05 11.72
N PHE A 203 -47.97 7.01 10.83
CA PHE A 203 -46.80 7.91 10.89
C PHE A 203 -46.77 8.88 12.10
N ASN A 204 -47.73 8.81 13.02
CA ASN A 204 -47.81 9.63 14.23
C ASN A 204 -48.07 8.80 15.51
N LYS A 205 -47.98 7.46 15.44
CA LYS A 205 -48.09 6.58 16.61
C LYS A 205 -46.72 5.92 16.84
N VAL A 206 -45.90 6.51 17.70
CA VAL A 206 -44.66 5.87 18.17
C VAL A 206 -45.03 4.82 19.21
N GLU A 207 -45.50 3.68 18.73
CA GLU A 207 -45.56 2.48 19.55
C GLU A 207 -44.13 2.00 19.75
N LEU A 208 -43.62 2.19 20.97
CA LEU A 208 -42.44 1.49 21.46
C LEU A 208 -42.82 0.01 21.61
N GLY A 209 -42.91 -0.69 20.48
CA GLY A 209 -43.27 -2.10 20.44
C GLY A 209 -42.36 -2.93 21.36
N ASP A 210 -42.92 -4.00 21.92
CA ASP A 210 -42.32 -4.77 23.02
C ASP A 210 -41.14 -5.68 22.59
N GLY A 211 -40.23 -5.14 21.79
CA GLY A 211 -38.82 -5.48 21.84
C GLY A 211 -38.21 -4.95 23.14
N GLY A 212 -38.77 -5.37 24.27
CA GLY A 212 -38.56 -4.79 25.58
C GLY A 212 -37.08 -4.71 25.99
N PHE A 213 -36.81 -3.90 27.03
CA PHE A 213 -35.48 -3.81 27.63
C PHE A 213 -35.17 -5.08 28.45
N LEU A 214 -35.11 -6.25 27.77
CA LEU A 214 -34.87 -7.57 28.35
C LEU A 214 -33.74 -7.47 29.35
N ASP A 215 -34.03 -7.72 30.62
CA ASP A 215 -33.10 -7.35 31.67
C ASP A 215 -31.78 -8.15 31.54
N LYS A 216 -30.71 -7.61 32.14
CA LYS A 216 -29.41 -8.27 32.26
C LYS A 216 -29.57 -9.71 32.77
N GLU A 217 -30.56 -10.00 33.62
CA GLU A 217 -30.96 -11.32 34.10
C GLU A 217 -31.61 -12.19 33.01
N GLN A 218 -32.61 -11.70 32.28
CA GLN A 218 -33.26 -12.43 31.17
C GLN A 218 -32.24 -12.78 30.09
N LYS A 219 -31.43 -11.80 29.67
CA LYS A 219 -30.29 -11.99 28.75
C LYS A 219 -29.22 -12.93 29.31
N LYS A 220 -29.07 -13.12 30.64
CA LYS A 220 -28.22 -14.19 31.21
C LYS A 220 -28.90 -15.56 31.09
N LYS A 221 -30.19 -15.66 31.39
CA LYS A 221 -31.00 -16.90 31.31
C LYS A 221 -31.02 -17.44 29.88
N GLU A 222 -31.35 -16.64 28.87
CA GLU A 222 -31.24 -17.00 27.45
C GLU A 222 -29.86 -17.55 27.06
N ARG A 223 -28.79 -16.87 27.49
CA ARG A 223 -27.40 -17.29 27.21
C ARG A 223 -27.02 -18.59 27.93
N LYS A 224 -27.66 -18.94 29.05
CA LYS A 224 -27.54 -20.28 29.67
C LYS A 224 -28.33 -21.31 28.86
N ASN A 225 -29.57 -21.01 28.48
CA ASN A 225 -30.44 -21.94 27.75
C ASN A 225 -29.87 -22.34 26.37
N ARG A 226 -29.09 -21.45 25.73
CA ARG A 226 -28.35 -21.74 24.49
C ARG A 226 -27.11 -22.63 24.68
N ILE A 227 -26.77 -23.04 25.90
CA ILE A 227 -25.63 -23.92 26.20
C ILE A 227 -26.10 -25.38 26.27
N LYS A 228 -26.04 -26.07 25.13
CA LYS A 228 -26.40 -27.48 24.98
C LYS A 228 -25.53 -28.36 25.88
N GLY A 229 -26.16 -29.24 26.65
CA GLY A 229 -25.48 -30.18 27.57
C GLY A 229 -24.67 -29.53 28.70
N GLY A 230 -24.82 -28.23 28.95
CA GLY A 230 -24.00 -27.46 29.91
C GLY A 230 -22.60 -27.09 29.41
N LEU A 231 -22.26 -27.41 28.16
CA LEU A 231 -20.90 -27.28 27.63
C LEU A 231 -20.75 -26.07 26.69
N THR A 232 -19.99 -25.05 27.08
CA THR A 232 -19.79 -23.85 26.23
C THR A 232 -19.09 -24.20 24.90
N PRO A 233 -19.58 -23.75 23.74
CA PRO A 233 -18.98 -24.11 22.45
C PRO A 233 -17.64 -23.38 22.22
N LEU A 234 -16.63 -24.10 21.74
CA LEU A 234 -15.27 -23.56 21.50
C LEU A 234 -15.19 -22.79 20.17
N VAL A 235 -15.86 -21.65 20.15
CA VAL A 235 -16.07 -20.80 18.96
C VAL A 235 -15.32 -19.47 19.09
N GLY A 236 -14.91 -18.91 17.95
CA GLY A 236 -14.41 -17.54 17.85
C GLY A 236 -12.96 -17.42 17.38
N LYS A 237 -12.29 -16.34 17.82
CA LYS A 237 -10.94 -15.94 17.40
C LYS A 237 -9.97 -15.69 18.58
N ASN A 238 -10.40 -15.95 19.82
CA ASN A 238 -9.63 -15.68 21.05
C ASN A 238 -8.77 -16.89 21.42
N TYR A 239 -7.77 -17.21 20.59
CA TYR A 239 -7.02 -18.46 20.69
C TYR A 239 -6.30 -18.71 22.03
N LYS A 240 -6.01 -17.67 22.85
CA LYS A 240 -5.51 -17.85 24.22
C LYS A 240 -6.59 -18.47 25.13
N GLN A 241 -7.71 -17.77 25.28
CA GLN A 241 -8.90 -18.24 26.03
C GLN A 241 -9.47 -19.55 25.49
N LEU A 242 -9.25 -19.88 24.23
CA LEU A 242 -9.68 -21.15 23.67
C LEU A 242 -8.72 -22.29 24.01
N LEU A 243 -7.41 -22.06 23.97
CA LEU A 243 -6.40 -23.03 24.38
C LEU A 243 -6.54 -23.36 25.87
N GLU A 244 -6.63 -22.33 26.72
CA GLU A 244 -6.94 -22.39 28.15
C GLU A 244 -8.19 -23.25 28.44
N ARG A 245 -9.24 -23.14 27.61
CA ARG A 245 -10.48 -23.95 27.74
C ARG A 245 -10.37 -25.38 27.23
N VAL A 246 -9.41 -25.70 26.36
CA VAL A 246 -9.13 -27.10 25.99
C VAL A 246 -8.26 -27.74 27.08
N GLU A 247 -7.20 -27.06 27.50
CA GLU A 247 -6.28 -27.52 28.55
C GLU A 247 -7.05 -27.76 29.87
N ALA A 248 -7.92 -26.83 30.30
CA ALA A 248 -8.80 -27.01 31.46
C ALA A 248 -9.94 -28.03 31.26
N ARG A 249 -10.18 -28.55 30.05
CA ARG A 249 -11.06 -29.72 29.81
C ARG A 249 -10.29 -31.02 29.88
N LYS A 250 -9.08 -31.07 29.32
CA LYS A 250 -8.20 -32.23 29.44
C LYS A 250 -7.88 -32.53 30.90
N ALA A 251 -7.43 -31.53 31.66
CA ALA A 251 -7.17 -31.66 33.09
C ALA A 251 -8.37 -32.26 33.84
N LYS A 252 -9.59 -31.77 33.58
CA LYS A 252 -10.81 -32.32 34.21
C LYS A 252 -11.18 -33.74 33.77
N LEU A 253 -10.84 -34.14 32.56
CA LEU A 253 -11.00 -35.53 32.11
C LEU A 253 -9.93 -36.44 32.71
N GLU A 254 -8.72 -35.93 32.91
CA GLU A 254 -7.58 -36.63 33.53
C GLU A 254 -7.79 -36.81 35.05
N GLU A 255 -8.22 -35.75 35.75
CA GLU A 255 -8.71 -35.78 37.14
C GLU A 255 -9.86 -36.78 37.36
N LEU A 256 -10.73 -36.96 36.34
CA LEU A 256 -11.81 -37.94 36.39
C LEU A 256 -11.32 -39.36 36.05
N ARG A 257 -10.41 -39.53 35.08
CA ARG A 257 -9.82 -40.84 34.77
C ARG A 257 -9.07 -41.43 35.97
N GLY A 258 -8.34 -40.59 36.72
CA GLY A 258 -7.64 -40.99 37.94
C GLY A 258 -8.53 -41.26 39.16
N LYS A 259 -9.86 -41.20 39.02
CA LYS A 259 -10.85 -41.49 40.08
C LYS A 259 -11.88 -42.52 39.65
N ASP A 260 -12.42 -42.36 38.44
CA ASP A 260 -13.57 -43.07 37.92
C ASP A 260 -13.51 -43.12 36.38
N GLU A 261 -12.86 -44.15 35.80
CA GLU A 261 -12.75 -44.30 34.35
C GLU A 261 -14.10 -44.24 33.62
N GLU A 262 -15.15 -44.87 34.17
CA GLU A 262 -16.49 -44.83 33.58
C GLU A 262 -17.06 -43.42 33.52
N LYS A 263 -16.91 -42.64 34.60
CA LYS A 263 -17.43 -41.28 34.66
C LYS A 263 -16.66 -40.38 33.67
N ALA A 264 -15.36 -40.64 33.46
CA ALA A 264 -14.60 -40.00 32.40
C ALA A 264 -15.09 -40.39 31.00
N LYS A 265 -15.29 -41.69 30.71
CA LYS A 265 -15.80 -42.19 29.41
C LYS A 265 -17.18 -41.58 29.08
N LYS A 266 -18.11 -41.62 30.04
CA LYS A 266 -19.45 -41.00 29.95
C LYS A 266 -19.39 -39.48 29.74
N GLN A 267 -18.44 -38.77 30.34
CA GLN A 267 -18.22 -37.34 30.08
C GLN A 267 -17.60 -37.10 28.69
N GLU A 268 -16.65 -37.91 28.24
CA GLU A 268 -16.09 -37.80 26.89
C GLU A 268 -17.14 -38.00 25.80
N GLU A 269 -18.02 -38.98 25.96
CA GLU A 269 -19.17 -39.21 25.07
C GLU A 269 -20.08 -37.98 25.03
N LYS A 270 -20.45 -37.43 26.19
CA LYS A 270 -21.21 -36.18 26.28
C LYS A 270 -20.50 -35.01 25.57
N MET A 271 -19.17 -34.93 25.65
CA MET A 271 -18.37 -33.91 24.94
C MET A 271 -18.35 -34.15 23.42
N LYS A 272 -18.25 -35.43 22.98
CA LYS A 272 -18.30 -35.84 21.57
C LYS A 272 -19.68 -35.51 20.96
N TRP A 273 -20.78 -35.91 21.61
CA TRP A 273 -22.15 -35.66 21.15
C TRP A 273 -22.54 -34.17 21.15
N THR A 274 -22.21 -33.41 22.20
CA THR A 274 -22.49 -31.95 22.20
C THR A 274 -21.70 -31.21 21.12
N ASN A 275 -20.47 -31.65 20.80
CA ASN A 275 -19.68 -31.13 19.69
C ASN A 275 -20.35 -31.42 18.33
N VAL A 276 -20.89 -32.62 18.12
CA VAL A 276 -21.69 -32.96 16.92
C VAL A 276 -22.95 -32.09 16.81
N LEU A 277 -23.74 -31.96 17.89
CA LEU A 277 -24.95 -31.12 17.92
C LEU A 277 -24.68 -29.64 17.61
N TYR A 278 -23.51 -29.13 17.98
CA TYR A 278 -23.09 -27.77 17.65
C TYR A 278 -22.51 -27.63 16.24
N LYS A 279 -21.83 -28.66 15.72
CA LYS A 279 -21.42 -28.71 14.30
C LYS A 279 -22.64 -28.75 13.37
N ALA A 280 -23.70 -29.47 13.74
CA ALA A 280 -24.99 -29.47 13.05
C ALA A 280 -25.70 -28.09 13.09
N GLU A 281 -25.58 -27.34 14.19
CA GLU A 281 -25.98 -25.92 14.30
C GLU A 281 -25.09 -24.97 13.45
N GLY A 282 -24.09 -25.49 12.72
CA GLY A 282 -23.15 -24.71 11.92
C GLY A 282 -22.06 -24.01 12.72
N LEU A 283 -21.94 -24.25 14.03
CA LEU A 283 -20.91 -23.63 14.86
C LEU A 283 -19.53 -24.24 14.58
N LYS A 284 -18.62 -23.40 14.11
CA LYS A 284 -17.23 -23.76 13.78
C LYS A 284 -16.38 -23.88 15.06
N ILE A 285 -16.60 -24.98 15.78
CA ILE A 285 -15.85 -25.42 16.96
C ILE A 285 -14.37 -25.68 16.63
N LYS A 286 -13.47 -25.42 17.59
CA LYS A 286 -12.02 -25.51 17.45
C LYS A 286 -11.36 -26.08 18.72
N ASP A 287 -11.38 -27.40 18.85
CA ASP A 287 -10.84 -28.09 20.03
C ASP A 287 -9.36 -28.47 19.89
N ASN A 288 -8.79 -28.41 18.68
CA ASN A 288 -7.43 -28.89 18.39
C ASN A 288 -6.35 -27.91 18.87
N GLU A 289 -5.66 -28.25 19.97
CA GLU A 289 -4.62 -27.41 20.60
C GLU A 289 -3.51 -26.96 19.63
N ASP A 290 -2.96 -27.85 18.81
CA ASP A 290 -1.88 -27.50 17.89
C ASP A 290 -2.32 -26.49 16.83
N LEU A 291 -3.58 -26.56 16.38
CA LEU A 291 -4.14 -25.57 15.48
C LEU A 291 -4.38 -24.23 16.19
N LEU A 292 -4.67 -24.22 17.49
CA LEU A 292 -4.78 -23.01 18.30
C LEU A 292 -3.39 -22.39 18.59
N ARG A 293 -2.41 -23.19 19.01
CA ARG A 293 -1.01 -22.82 19.23
C ARG A 293 -0.37 -22.31 17.93
N ALA A 294 -0.59 -22.97 16.79
CA ALA A 294 -0.19 -22.47 15.48
C ALA A 294 -0.91 -21.18 15.08
N SER A 295 -2.19 -21.02 15.44
CA SER A 295 -2.95 -19.79 15.16
C SER A 295 -2.54 -18.61 16.05
N LEU A 296 -2.03 -18.85 17.27
CA LEU A 296 -1.33 -17.86 18.09
C LEU A 296 -0.01 -17.44 17.43
N LYS A 297 0.87 -18.39 17.11
CA LYS A 297 2.15 -18.14 16.43
C LYS A 297 1.96 -17.36 15.11
N ARG A 298 0.90 -17.66 14.33
CA ARG A 298 0.51 -16.90 13.12
C ARG A 298 0.08 -15.47 13.42
N LYS A 299 -0.73 -15.23 14.47
CA LYS A 299 -1.08 -13.87 14.92
C LYS A 299 0.16 -13.10 15.35
N GLU A 300 0.98 -13.68 16.22
CA GLU A 300 2.20 -13.05 16.74
C GLU A 300 3.17 -12.68 15.63
N LYS A 301 3.38 -13.55 14.64
CA LYS A 301 4.14 -13.25 13.41
C LYS A 301 3.59 -12.03 12.65
N MET A 302 2.26 -11.91 12.51
CA MET A 302 1.64 -10.72 11.90
C MET A 302 1.79 -9.45 12.75
N HIS A 303 1.68 -9.55 14.08
CA HIS A 303 1.90 -8.42 14.99
C HIS A 303 3.36 -7.94 14.96
N LEU A 304 4.33 -8.87 14.96
CA LEU A 304 5.76 -8.57 14.80
C LEU A 304 6.06 -7.92 13.45
N GLN A 305 5.51 -8.43 12.35
CA GLN A 305 5.63 -7.79 11.03
C GLN A 305 5.02 -6.38 11.00
N ARG A 306 3.89 -6.15 11.69
CA ARG A 306 3.29 -4.82 11.81
C ARG A 306 4.16 -3.88 12.66
N LYS A 307 4.77 -4.37 13.75
CA LYS A 307 5.71 -3.61 14.60
C LYS A 307 6.95 -3.20 13.80
N ARG A 308 7.59 -4.15 13.11
CA ARG A 308 8.76 -3.89 12.23
C ARG A 308 8.45 -2.85 11.15
N LYS A 309 7.35 -3.03 10.40
CA LYS A 309 6.89 -2.05 9.40
C LYS A 309 6.49 -0.68 9.97
N TRP A 310 6.30 -0.55 11.27
CA TRP A 310 6.09 0.75 11.93
C TRP A 310 7.43 1.37 12.35
N THR A 311 8.34 0.59 12.94
CA THR A 311 9.69 1.07 13.32
C THR A 311 10.51 1.46 12.09
N GLU A 312 10.43 0.68 11.00
CA GLU A 312 11.04 1.01 9.70
C GLU A 312 10.58 2.38 9.19
N ARG A 313 9.29 2.72 9.36
CA ARG A 313 8.73 4.01 8.93
C ARG A 313 9.19 5.16 9.82
N SER A 314 9.21 5.00 11.15
CA SER A 314 9.70 6.05 12.04
C SER A 314 11.21 6.29 11.84
N GLN A 315 12.00 5.23 11.68
CA GLN A 315 13.41 5.30 11.29
C GLN A 315 13.58 6.05 9.95
N THR A 316 12.84 5.66 8.92
CA THR A 316 12.86 6.34 7.60
C THR A 316 12.53 7.84 7.69
N VAL A 317 11.63 8.25 8.59
CA VAL A 317 11.29 9.67 8.81
C VAL A 317 12.45 10.40 9.52
N VAL A 318 12.97 9.82 10.61
CA VAL A 318 14.11 10.39 11.37
C VAL A 318 15.35 10.52 10.47
N GLU A 319 15.69 9.49 9.71
CA GLU A 319 16.76 9.53 8.71
C GLU A 319 16.57 10.66 7.68
N LYS A 320 15.35 10.83 7.15
CA LYS A 320 15.05 11.90 6.19
C LYS A 320 15.19 13.29 6.82
N MET A 321 14.90 13.44 8.11
CA MET A 321 15.13 14.67 8.86
C MET A 321 16.64 14.91 9.08
N GLN A 322 17.38 13.90 9.53
CA GLN A 322 18.84 13.95 9.71
C GLN A 322 19.54 14.29 8.39
N LYS A 323 19.29 13.53 7.32
CA LYS A 323 19.88 13.73 5.98
C LYS A 323 19.61 15.15 5.42
N ARG A 324 18.47 15.77 5.77
CA ARG A 324 18.18 17.19 5.45
C ARG A 324 19.03 18.16 6.29
N GLN A 325 19.13 17.93 7.60
CA GLN A 325 19.95 18.76 8.49
C GLN A 325 21.46 18.63 8.16
N ASP A 326 21.94 17.44 7.83
CA ASP A 326 23.32 17.20 7.42
C ASP A 326 23.64 17.86 6.10
N LYS A 327 22.73 17.80 5.11
CA LYS A 327 22.87 18.58 3.87
C LYS A 327 22.94 20.09 4.17
N ARG A 328 22.14 20.61 5.10
CA ARG A 328 22.23 22.01 5.55
C ARG A 328 23.56 22.33 6.23
N ARG A 329 24.03 21.48 7.17
CA ARG A 329 25.31 21.62 7.86
C ARG A 329 26.50 21.61 6.88
N ARG A 330 26.55 20.63 5.97
CA ARG A 330 27.57 20.50 4.92
C ARG A 330 27.57 21.70 3.97
N ASN A 331 26.40 22.19 3.55
CA ASN A 331 26.29 23.38 2.70
C ASN A 331 26.77 24.65 3.43
N ILE A 332 26.43 24.84 4.70
CA ILE A 332 26.92 25.96 5.51
C ILE A 332 28.44 25.88 5.70
N GLN A 333 28.98 24.69 6.00
CA GLN A 333 30.43 24.47 6.08
C GLN A 333 31.13 24.76 4.75
N LYS A 334 30.59 24.31 3.60
CA LYS A 334 31.13 24.62 2.27
C LYS A 334 31.08 26.12 1.98
N SER A 335 30.01 26.82 2.34
CA SER A 335 29.89 28.27 2.20
C SER A 335 30.90 29.02 3.10
N LYS A 336 31.13 28.57 4.34
CA LYS A 336 32.19 29.12 5.21
C LYS A 336 33.58 28.90 4.61
N LYS A 337 33.90 27.67 4.15
CA LYS A 337 35.18 27.33 3.51
C LYS A 337 35.43 28.17 2.25
N THR A 338 34.48 28.20 1.31
CA THR A 338 34.60 29.01 0.08
C THR A 338 34.68 30.52 0.34
N LYS A 339 34.03 31.06 1.39
CA LYS A 339 34.24 32.46 1.80
C LYS A 339 35.66 32.74 2.29
N VAL A 340 36.27 31.81 3.04
CA VAL A 340 37.67 31.92 3.48
C VAL A 340 38.64 31.76 2.30
N GLU A 341 38.40 30.77 1.45
CA GLU A 341 39.18 30.48 0.24
C GLU A 341 39.14 31.65 -0.76
N ASN A 342 37.98 32.28 -0.96
CA ASN A 342 37.84 33.48 -1.78
C ASN A 342 38.53 34.72 -1.16
N LYS A 343 38.67 34.80 0.17
CA LYS A 343 39.52 35.82 0.81
C LYS A 343 41.00 35.53 0.56
N LYS A 344 41.43 34.27 0.71
CA LYS A 344 42.83 33.82 0.47
C LYS A 344 43.26 34.03 -0.99
N SER A 345 42.44 33.63 -1.95
CA SER A 345 42.74 33.81 -3.38
C SER A 345 42.75 35.29 -3.79
N ARG A 346 41.87 36.13 -3.22
CA ARG A 346 41.95 37.60 -3.38
C ARG A 346 43.21 38.22 -2.76
N ALA A 347 43.72 37.67 -1.65
CA ALA A 347 44.99 38.10 -1.05
C ALA A 347 46.18 37.74 -1.95
N ARG A 348 46.27 36.48 -2.41
CA ARG A 348 47.29 36.03 -3.37
C ARG A 348 47.28 36.83 -4.68
N LYS A 349 46.09 37.09 -5.24
CA LYS A 349 45.92 37.98 -6.43
C LYS A 349 46.34 39.44 -6.20
N ARG A 350 46.57 39.86 -4.96
CA ARG A 350 47.10 41.18 -4.57
C ARG A 350 48.55 41.09 -4.06
N GLY A 351 49.28 40.04 -4.44
CA GLY A 351 50.69 39.83 -4.05
C GLY A 351 50.92 39.48 -2.57
N ARG A 352 49.87 39.32 -1.75
CA ARG A 352 50.01 39.07 -0.31
C ARG A 352 50.23 37.58 -0.05
N VAL A 353 51.46 37.24 0.35
CA VAL A 353 51.84 35.90 0.84
C VAL A 353 51.05 35.57 2.11
N LEU A 354 50.53 34.34 2.21
CA LEU A 354 49.81 33.85 3.38
C LEU A 354 50.71 32.94 4.23
N PRO A 355 50.52 32.85 5.56
CA PRO A 355 51.26 31.91 6.40
C PRO A 355 51.12 30.43 6.00
N GLU A 356 50.03 30.07 5.33
CA GLU A 356 49.85 28.73 4.74
C GLU A 356 50.74 28.50 3.51
N ASP A 357 51.04 29.55 2.75
CA ASP A 357 51.92 29.46 1.58
C ASP A 357 53.38 29.34 2.00
N LEU A 358 53.78 30.03 3.08
CA LEU A 358 55.09 29.83 3.73
C LEU A 358 55.25 28.41 4.28
N LYS A 359 54.24 27.89 5.01
CA LYS A 359 54.26 26.51 5.50
C LYS A 359 54.26 25.48 4.37
N LYS A 360 53.56 25.75 3.26
CA LYS A 360 53.62 24.90 2.07
C LYS A 360 55.00 24.95 1.42
N ALA A 361 55.63 26.12 1.31
CA ALA A 361 56.99 26.27 0.80
C ALA A 361 57.98 25.45 1.63
N GLN A 362 57.95 25.59 2.97
CA GLN A 362 58.77 24.81 3.91
C GLN A 362 58.57 23.29 3.74
N LEU A 363 57.33 22.81 3.65
CA LEU A 363 57.05 21.39 3.42
C LEU A 363 57.56 20.90 2.05
N SER A 364 57.46 21.73 0.99
CA SER A 364 58.01 21.38 -0.32
C SER A 364 59.54 21.40 -0.35
N SER A 365 60.21 22.33 0.34
CA SER A 365 61.67 22.33 0.45
C SER A 365 62.18 21.12 1.23
N SER A 366 61.48 20.70 2.30
CA SER A 366 61.84 19.48 3.05
C SER A 366 61.68 18.22 2.19
N ASN A 367 60.61 18.11 1.39
CA ASN A 367 60.43 16.98 0.47
C ASN A 367 61.45 16.96 -0.68
N VAL A 368 61.88 18.14 -1.18
CA VAL A 368 62.94 18.22 -2.20
C VAL A 368 64.30 17.84 -1.60
N ALA A 369 64.61 18.29 -0.38
CA ALA A 369 65.83 17.87 0.33
C ALA A 369 65.85 16.34 0.58
N LEU A 370 64.70 15.73 0.88
CA LEU A 370 64.56 14.27 1.04
C LEU A 370 64.70 13.47 -0.27
N LEU A 371 64.53 14.11 -1.44
CA LEU A 371 64.75 13.49 -2.75
C LEU A 371 66.20 13.67 -3.25
N ILE A 372 66.96 14.61 -2.70
CA ILE A 372 68.39 14.79 -3.00
C ILE A 372 69.19 13.93 -2.02
N CYS A 373 69.17 12.61 -2.22
CA CYS A 373 70.01 11.69 -1.44
C CYS A 373 71.49 11.92 -1.78
N PRO A 374 72.37 12.17 -0.78
CA PRO A 374 73.80 12.36 -1.00
C PRO A 374 74.49 11.03 -1.34
N GLY A 375 74.48 10.64 -2.61
CA GLY A 375 75.11 9.39 -3.08
C GLY A 375 74.97 9.08 -4.57
N SER A 376 74.02 9.67 -5.29
CA SER A 376 73.85 9.42 -6.73
C SER A 376 74.83 10.25 -7.57
N LYS A 377 75.87 9.61 -8.12
CA LYS A 377 76.85 10.23 -9.03
C LYS A 377 76.16 10.85 -10.26
N ILE A 378 76.27 12.17 -10.42
CA ILE A 378 75.77 12.89 -11.60
C ILE A 378 76.65 12.51 -12.80
N ARG A 379 76.13 11.67 -13.69
CA ARG A 379 76.81 11.28 -14.93
C ARG A 379 76.57 12.35 -16.00
N MET A 380 77.48 13.32 -16.07
CA MET A 380 77.48 14.41 -17.07
C MET A 380 77.48 13.83 -18.50
N LEU A 381 76.32 13.80 -19.15
CA LEU A 381 76.21 13.49 -20.58
C LEU A 381 76.45 14.76 -21.39
N ARG A 382 77.61 14.80 -22.04
CA ARG A 382 78.08 15.87 -22.92
C ARG A 382 77.32 15.79 -24.25
N LEU A 383 76.54 16.82 -24.57
CA LEU A 383 75.99 16.99 -25.92
C LEU A 383 77.10 17.49 -26.87
N PRO A 384 77.18 17.00 -28.11
CA PRO A 384 78.01 17.60 -29.15
C PRO A 384 77.39 18.92 -29.66
N LEU A 385 78.20 19.67 -30.42
CA LEU A 385 77.83 20.90 -31.13
C LEU A 385 76.98 20.59 -32.38
#